data_AF-A0A356VAJ3-F1
#
_entry.id   AF-A0A356VAJ3-F1
#
_cell.length_a   1.000
_cell.length_b   1.000
_cell.length_c   1.000
_cell.angle_alpha   90.00
_cell.angle_beta   90.00
_cell.angle_gamma   90.00
#
_symmetry.space_group_name_H-M   'P 1'
#
loop_
_entity.id
_entity.type
_entity.pdbx_description
1 polymer ?
#
loop_
_entity_poly.entity_id
_entity_poly.type
_entity_poly.pdbx_seq_one_letter_code
_entity_poly.pdbx_strand_id
1 'polypeptide(L)'
;MESLSKRGRWIMRAVICGLLFTLMSVLDPTLVVAGERSASYLEGSTRKLGRGFCNLVTAPLELIRTPHLITQQEGGFAGATVGVVQGVGAVVIRELAGALEVVTFFVPFPNGFNPILKPEFLYANGDWVP
;
A
#
# COMPACT_ATOMS: atom_id res chain seq x y z
N MET A 1 -9.15 -66.86 22.25
CA MET A 1 -9.07 -65.53 22.92
C MET A 1 -8.27 -64.49 22.13
N GLU A 2 -7.41 -64.86 21.17
CA GLU A 2 -6.56 -63.91 20.42
C GLU A 2 -7.31 -63.05 19.37
N SER A 3 -8.44 -63.52 18.83
CA SER A 3 -9.18 -62.82 17.76
C SER A 3 -9.91 -61.54 18.25
N LEU A 4 -10.30 -61.49 19.53
CA LEU A 4 -10.95 -60.33 20.13
C LEU A 4 -9.97 -59.16 20.33
N SER A 5 -8.70 -59.45 20.64
CA SER A 5 -7.66 -58.42 20.77
C SER A 5 -7.30 -57.80 19.41
N LYS A 6 -7.30 -58.59 18.33
CA LYS A 6 -7.07 -58.10 16.97
C LYS A 6 -8.16 -57.13 16.57
N ARG A 7 -9.44 -57.49 16.73
CA ARG A 7 -10.58 -56.64 16.36
C ARG A 7 -10.58 -55.27 17.08
N GLY A 8 -10.26 -55.25 18.37
CA GLY A 8 -10.15 -53.99 19.12
C GLY A 8 -9.05 -53.05 18.61
N ARG A 9 -7.89 -53.58 18.20
CA ARG A 9 -6.80 -52.78 17.62
C ARG A 9 -7.16 -52.17 16.27
N TRP A 10 -7.95 -52.87 15.45
CA TRP A 10 -8.42 -52.33 14.16
C TRP A 10 -9.42 -51.19 14.35
N ILE A 11 -10.36 -51.35 15.29
CA ILE A 11 -11.35 -50.31 15.62
C ILE A 11 -10.64 -49.08 16.20
N MET A 12 -9.70 -49.27 17.13
CA MET A 12 -8.94 -48.17 17.74
C MET A 12 -8.14 -47.38 16.69
N ARG A 13 -7.50 -48.06 15.73
CA ARG A 13 -6.79 -47.39 14.63
C ARG A 13 -7.73 -46.64 13.69
N ALA A 14 -8.90 -47.21 13.39
CA ALA A 14 -9.91 -46.53 12.58
C ALA A 14 -10.47 -45.27 13.27
N VAL A 15 -10.70 -45.33 14.59
CA VAL A 15 -11.15 -44.18 15.38
C VAL A 15 -10.07 -43.10 15.45
N ILE A 16 -8.80 -43.48 15.64
CA ILE A 16 -7.67 -42.53 15.64
C ILE A 16 -7.51 -41.87 14.26
N CYS A 17 -7.59 -42.64 13.18
CA CYS A 17 -7.54 -42.09 11.82
C CYS A 17 -8.73 -41.18 11.53
N GLY A 18 -9.93 -41.53 12.00
CA GLY A 18 -11.12 -40.68 11.90
C GLY A 18 -10.95 -39.35 12.64
N LEU A 19 -10.45 -39.39 13.88
CA LEU A 19 -10.18 -38.19 14.69
C LEU A 19 -9.11 -37.29 14.05
N LEU A 20 -8.03 -37.88 13.53
CA LEU A 20 -6.98 -37.13 12.83
C LEU A 20 -7.49 -36.53 11.52
N PHE A 21 -8.35 -37.23 10.78
CA PHE A 21 -8.96 -36.72 9.56
C PHE A 21 -9.89 -35.53 9.86
N THR A 22 -10.70 -35.62 10.92
CA THR A 22 -11.55 -34.51 11.35
C THR A 22 -10.75 -33.31 11.86
N LEU A 23 -9.58 -33.52 12.49
CA LEU A 23 -8.71 -32.45 12.97
C LEU A 23 -8.06 -31.68 11.80
N MET A 24 -7.74 -32.36 10.70
CA MET A 24 -7.13 -31.74 9.52
C MET A 24 -8.13 -30.96 8.65
N SER A 25 -9.42 -31.33 8.66
CA SER A 25 -10.46 -30.60 7.93
C SER A 25 -10.86 -29.26 8.56
N VAL A 26 -10.43 -28.97 9.79
CA VAL A 26 -10.74 -27.70 10.49
C VAL A 26 -9.78 -26.56 10.10
N LEU A 27 -8.68 -26.87 9.40
CA LEU A 27 -7.82 -25.87 8.78
C LEU A 27 -8.46 -25.37 7.49
N ASP A 28 -9.52 -24.58 7.63
CA ASP A 28 -10.25 -24.00 6.50
C ASP A 28 -9.38 -22.92 5.85
N PRO A 29 -8.81 -23.15 4.64
CA PRO A 29 -7.90 -22.21 4.01
C PRO A 29 -8.60 -20.89 3.62
N THR A 30 -9.93 -20.90 3.59
CA THR A 30 -10.78 -19.75 3.29
C THR A 30 -10.64 -18.63 4.33
N LEU A 31 -10.49 -18.96 5.61
CA LEU A 31 -10.32 -17.98 6.70
C LEU A 31 -8.95 -17.28 6.61
N VAL A 32 -7.90 -18.04 6.30
CA VAL A 32 -6.53 -17.52 6.15
C VAL A 32 -6.46 -16.55 4.96
N VAL A 33 -7.01 -16.94 3.81
CA VAL A 33 -7.05 -16.10 2.60
C VAL A 33 -7.90 -14.83 2.80
N ALA A 34 -9.01 -14.93 3.53
CA ALA A 34 -9.82 -13.76 3.89
C ALA A 34 -9.07 -12.79 4.83
N GLY A 35 -8.30 -13.33 5.78
CA GLY A 35 -7.42 -12.56 6.65
C GLY A 35 -6.31 -11.83 5.88
N GLU A 36 -5.64 -12.51 4.94
CA GLU A 36 -4.58 -11.93 4.11
C GLU A 36 -5.11 -10.80 3.21
N ARG A 37 -6.28 -10.99 2.57
CA ARG A 37 -6.92 -9.92 1.79
C ARG A 37 -7.26 -8.71 2.64
N SER A 38 -7.78 -8.91 3.86
CA SER A 38 -8.12 -7.82 4.77
C SER A 38 -6.87 -7.06 5.23
N ALA A 39 -5.79 -7.77 5.55
CA ALA A 39 -4.51 -7.17 5.92
C ALA A 39 -3.92 -6.33 4.77
N SER A 40 -3.89 -6.86 3.54
CA SER A 40 -3.38 -6.14 2.37
C SER A 40 -4.20 -4.87 2.05
N TYR A 41 -5.53 -4.93 2.24
CA TYR A 41 -6.40 -3.76 2.07
C TYR A 41 -6.11 -2.67 3.10
N LEU A 42 -5.97 -3.04 4.38
CA LEU A 42 -5.66 -2.10 5.46
C LEU A 42 -4.29 -1.45 5.27
N GLU A 43 -3.29 -2.23 4.85
CA GLU A 43 -1.95 -1.73 4.51
C GLU A 43 -2.02 -0.72 3.36
N GLY A 44 -2.69 -1.05 2.26
CA GLY A 44 -2.85 -0.14 1.13
C GLY A 44 -3.60 1.14 1.49
N SER A 45 -4.69 1.03 2.25
CA SER A 45 -5.50 2.18 2.68
C SER A 45 -4.73 3.11 3.63
N THR A 46 -4.01 2.55 4.61
CA THR A 46 -3.19 3.34 5.54
C THR A 46 -1.99 3.98 4.84
N ARG A 47 -1.34 3.28 3.89
CA ARG A 47 -0.27 3.84 3.06
C ARG A 47 -0.78 5.00 2.20
N LYS A 48 -1.94 4.86 1.57
CA LYS A 48 -2.58 5.93 0.78
C LYS A 48 -2.92 7.14 1.63
N LEU A 49 -3.46 6.95 2.84
CA LEU A 49 -3.74 8.04 3.77
C LEU A 49 -2.45 8.77 4.19
N GLY A 50 -1.43 8.01 4.61
CA GLY A 50 -0.15 8.58 5.03
C GLY A 50 0.54 9.36 3.90
N ARG A 51 0.54 8.80 2.68
CA ARG A 51 1.06 9.49 1.49
C ARG A 51 0.27 10.76 1.17
N GLY A 52 -1.06 10.68 1.14
CA GLY A 52 -1.91 11.83 0.85
C GLY A 52 -1.68 12.97 1.85
N PHE A 53 -1.62 12.64 3.14
CA PHE A 53 -1.33 13.60 4.20
C PHE A 53 0.06 14.22 4.07
N CYS A 54 1.10 13.40 3.81
CA CYS A 54 2.45 13.92 3.56
C CYS A 54 2.47 14.87 2.36
N ASN A 55 1.84 14.52 1.25
CA ASN A 55 1.79 15.37 0.06
C ASN A 55 1.03 16.68 0.32
N LEU A 56 -0.07 16.63 1.07
CA LEU A 56 -0.82 17.83 1.47
C LEU A 56 0.02 18.79 2.31
N VAL A 57 0.75 18.26 3.31
CA VAL A 57 1.57 19.08 4.22
C VAL A 57 2.86 19.57 3.55
N THR A 58 3.47 18.75 2.70
CA THR A 58 4.77 19.07 2.09
C THR A 58 4.66 19.82 0.75
N ALA A 59 3.46 19.93 0.16
CA ALA A 59 3.25 20.63 -1.10
C ALA A 59 3.89 22.03 -1.17
N PRO A 60 3.80 22.91 -0.15
CA PRO A 60 4.42 24.24 -0.20
C PRO A 60 5.94 24.25 -0.43
N LEU A 61 6.64 23.18 -0.05
CA LEU A 61 8.08 23.07 -0.26
C LEU A 61 8.45 22.97 -1.75
N GLU A 62 7.50 22.62 -2.63
CA GLU A 62 7.73 22.63 -4.08
C GLU A 62 8.01 24.03 -4.63
N LEU A 63 7.52 25.06 -3.96
CA LEU A 63 7.79 26.45 -4.33
C LEU A 63 9.27 26.82 -4.18
N ILE A 64 10.01 26.11 -3.33
CA ILE A 64 11.45 26.32 -3.11
C ILE A 64 12.26 25.31 -3.94
N ARG A 65 11.84 24.04 -3.91
CA ARG A 65 12.55 22.93 -4.57
C ARG A 65 12.56 23.09 -6.09
N THR A 66 11.44 23.47 -6.70
CA THR A 66 11.30 23.54 -8.16
C THR A 66 12.19 24.62 -8.79
N PRO A 67 12.14 25.90 -8.35
CA PRO A 67 13.07 26.91 -8.84
C PRO A 67 14.54 26.53 -8.65
N HIS A 68 14.86 25.87 -7.53
CA HIS A 68 16.21 25.44 -7.25
C HIS A 68 16.68 24.38 -8.26
N LEU A 69 15.87 23.37 -8.54
CA LEU A 69 16.20 22.34 -9.54
C LEU A 69 16.39 22.93 -10.94
N ILE A 70 15.50 23.82 -11.35
CA ILE A 70 15.59 24.49 -12.65
C ILE A 70 16.78 25.43 -12.72
N THR A 71 17.13 26.07 -11.60
CA THR A 71 18.38 26.84 -11.52
C THR A 71 19.61 25.96 -11.78
N GLN A 72 19.63 24.73 -11.25
CA GLN A 72 20.75 23.80 -11.47
C GLN A 72 20.78 23.23 -12.90
N GLN A 73 19.62 23.09 -13.56
CA GLN A 73 19.50 22.49 -14.89
C GLN A 73 19.64 23.52 -16.03
N GLU A 74 19.00 24.69 -15.87
CA GLU A 74 18.81 25.69 -16.93
C GLU A 74 19.40 27.07 -16.57
N GLY A 75 19.86 27.25 -15.33
CA GLY A 75 20.49 28.49 -14.85
C GLY A 75 19.56 29.41 -14.06
N GLY A 76 20.15 30.38 -13.37
CA GLY A 76 19.45 31.22 -12.39
C GLY A 76 18.28 32.05 -12.95
N PHE A 77 18.37 32.49 -14.21
CA PHE A 77 17.28 33.25 -14.83
C PHE A 77 16.06 32.38 -15.13
N ALA A 78 16.26 31.16 -15.61
CA ALA A 78 15.19 30.18 -15.84
C ALA A 78 14.55 29.76 -14.51
N GLY A 79 15.35 29.50 -13.48
CA GLY A 79 14.86 29.18 -12.14
C GLY A 79 14.00 30.29 -11.53
N ALA A 80 14.43 31.56 -11.65
CA ALA A 80 13.71 32.71 -11.10
C ALA A 80 12.39 33.04 -11.84
N THR A 81 12.23 32.58 -13.09
CA THR A 81 11.05 32.87 -13.92
C THR A 81 10.20 31.62 -14.11
N VAL A 82 10.63 30.72 -15.00
CA VAL A 82 9.97 29.45 -15.32
C VAL A 82 9.85 28.58 -14.07
N GLY A 83 10.90 28.53 -13.26
CA GLY A 83 10.89 27.69 -12.07
C GLY A 83 9.95 28.13 -10.97
N VAL A 84 9.68 29.43 -10.82
CA VAL A 84 8.66 29.92 -9.88
C VAL A 84 7.26 29.55 -10.36
N VAL A 85 6.98 29.73 -11.66
CA VAL A 85 5.67 29.38 -12.24
C VAL A 85 5.41 27.88 -12.15
N GLN A 86 6.38 27.06 -12.53
CA GLN A 86 6.29 25.60 -12.41
C GLN A 86 6.19 25.17 -10.94
N GLY A 87 6.90 25.84 -10.03
CA GLY A 87 6.82 25.60 -8.59
C GLY A 87 5.41 25.84 -8.03
N VAL A 88 4.72 26.91 -8.46
CA VAL A 88 3.32 27.14 -8.06
C VAL A 88 2.41 26.05 -8.61
N GLY A 89 2.57 25.67 -9.88
CA GLY A 89 1.79 24.57 -10.47
C GLY A 89 2.01 23.24 -9.74
N ALA A 90 3.26 22.97 -9.37
CA ALA A 90 3.67 21.80 -8.60
C ALA A 90 3.02 21.73 -7.21
N VAL A 91 2.96 22.86 -6.49
CA VAL A 91 2.27 22.96 -5.20
C VAL A 91 0.80 22.56 -5.38
N VAL A 92 0.10 23.19 -6.32
CA VAL A 92 -1.35 22.97 -6.53
C VAL A 92 -1.62 21.51 -6.90
N ILE A 93 -0.86 20.94 -7.83
CA ILE A 93 -1.04 19.54 -8.25
C ILE A 93 -0.82 18.59 -7.07
N ARG A 94 0.23 18.81 -6.26
CA ARG A 94 0.56 17.95 -5.13
C ARG A 94 -0.42 18.08 -3.98
N GLU A 95 -0.90 19.29 -3.72
CA GLU A 95 -1.93 19.54 -2.71
C GLU A 95 -3.25 18.88 -3.10
N LEU A 96 -3.70 19.04 -4.35
CA LEU A 96 -4.93 18.41 -4.85
C LEU A 96 -4.84 16.89 -4.84
N ALA A 97 -3.72 16.32 -5.30
CA ALA A 97 -3.53 14.88 -5.25
C ALA A 97 -3.48 14.37 -3.81
N GLY A 98 -2.80 15.08 -2.90
CA GLY A 98 -2.76 14.75 -1.48
C GLY A 98 -4.15 14.77 -0.84
N ALA A 99 -4.92 15.83 -1.08
CA ALA A 99 -6.30 15.95 -0.62
C ALA A 99 -7.19 14.83 -1.17
N LEU A 100 -7.06 14.50 -2.46
CA LEU A 100 -7.80 13.39 -3.07
C LEU A 100 -7.41 12.05 -2.44
N GLU A 101 -6.13 11.79 -2.18
CA GLU A 101 -5.71 10.56 -1.52
C GLU A 101 -6.22 10.46 -0.07
N VAL A 102 -6.25 11.58 0.68
CA VAL A 102 -6.83 11.63 2.04
C VAL A 102 -8.33 11.41 2.01
N VAL A 103 -9.08 12.06 1.12
CA VAL A 103 -10.54 11.91 1.03
C VAL A 103 -10.92 10.52 0.52
N THR A 104 -10.15 9.97 -0.42
CA THR A 104 -10.44 8.68 -1.06
C THR A 104 -9.61 7.53 -0.49
N PHE A 105 -9.09 7.65 0.74
CA PHE A 105 -8.15 6.68 1.31
C PHE A 105 -8.73 5.26 1.47
N PHE A 106 -10.06 5.15 1.60
CA PHE A 106 -10.79 3.88 1.65
C PHE A 106 -11.10 3.30 0.26
N VAL A 107 -10.85 4.05 -0.82
CA VAL A 107 -11.10 3.60 -2.18
C VAL A 107 -9.79 3.06 -2.79
N PRO A 108 -9.77 1.83 -3.34
CA PRO A 108 -8.59 1.21 -3.96
C PRO A 108 -8.27 1.79 -5.37
N PHE A 109 -8.37 3.10 -5.53
CA PHE A 109 -8.08 3.86 -6.75
C PHE A 109 -6.71 4.55 -6.66
N PRO A 110 -5.93 4.72 -7.76
CA PRO A 110 -6.21 4.35 -9.16
C PRO A 110 -5.89 2.91 -9.56
N ASN A 111 -5.11 2.15 -8.79
CA ASN A 111 -4.80 0.74 -9.08
C ASN A 111 -4.41 0.03 -7.77
N GLY A 112 -5.36 -0.27 -6.88
CA GLY A 112 -5.04 -0.97 -5.62
C GLY A 112 -4.15 -0.14 -4.68
N PHE A 113 -4.52 1.13 -4.44
CA PHE A 113 -3.80 2.10 -3.58
C PHE A 113 -2.46 2.63 -4.12
N ASN A 114 -2.15 2.38 -5.39
CA ASN A 114 -1.01 2.98 -6.06
C ASN A 114 -1.01 4.53 -5.99
N PRO A 115 0.17 5.17 -6.01
CA PRO A 115 0.28 6.62 -5.94
C PRO A 115 -0.30 7.32 -7.16
N ILE A 116 -1.09 8.38 -6.91
CA ILE A 116 -1.60 9.26 -7.97
C ILE A 116 -0.46 10.07 -8.60
N LEU A 117 0.43 10.60 -7.75
CA LEU A 117 1.61 11.33 -8.18
C LEU A 117 2.86 10.47 -8.01
N LYS A 118 3.74 10.52 -9.02
CA LYS A 118 5.11 10.07 -8.89
C LYS A 118 6.01 11.29 -8.81
N PRO A 119 7.00 11.26 -7.92
CA PRO A 119 7.31 10.32 -6.86
C PRO A 119 6.23 10.40 -5.78
N GLU A 120 6.10 9.30 -5.01
CA GLU A 120 5.02 9.18 -4.03
C GLU A 120 5.13 10.24 -2.92
N PHE A 121 6.35 10.69 -2.60
CA PHE A 121 6.63 11.79 -1.67
C PHE A 121 7.56 12.81 -2.32
N LEU A 122 7.52 14.06 -1.84
CA LEU A 122 8.35 15.18 -2.30
C LEU A 122 9.85 14.86 -2.52
N TYR A 123 10.47 14.15 -1.58
CA TYR A 123 11.90 13.79 -1.62
C TYR A 123 12.15 12.29 -1.85
N ALA A 124 11.15 11.53 -2.28
CA ALA A 124 11.35 10.13 -2.62
C ALA A 124 12.08 10.00 -3.97
N ASN A 125 12.91 8.96 -4.09
CA ASN A 125 13.58 8.62 -5.35
C ASN A 125 12.56 8.08 -6.37
N GLY A 126 12.60 8.61 -7.60
CA GLY A 126 11.66 8.32 -8.69
C GLY A 126 11.29 9.59 -9.46
N ASP A 127 10.61 9.46 -10.60
CA ASP A 127 10.49 10.60 -11.51
C ASP A 127 9.42 11.61 -11.06
N TRP A 128 9.92 12.74 -10.56
CA TRP A 128 9.28 14.05 -10.64
C TRP A 128 10.23 14.96 -11.38
N VAL A 129 9.77 15.52 -12.50
CA VAL A 129 10.38 16.68 -13.11
C VAL A 129 9.22 17.59 -13.51
N PRO A 130 9.11 18.79 -12.94
CA PRO A 130 8.07 19.75 -13.32
C PRO A 130 8.22 20.24 -14.77
#